data_AF-A0A941E8N1-F1
#
_entry.id   AF-A0A941E8N1-F1
#
_cell.length_a   1.000
_cell.length_b   1.000
_cell.length_c   1.000
_cell.angle_alpha   90.00
_cell.angle_beta   90.00
_cell.angle_gamma   90.00
#
_symmetry.space_group_name_H-M   'P 1'
#
loop_
_entity.id
_entity.type
_entity.pdbx_description
1 polymer ?
#
loop_
_entity_poly.entity_id
_entity_poly.type
_entity_poly.pdbx_seq_one_letter_code
_entity_poly.pdbx_strand_id
1 'polypeptide(L)'
;MTELSTLTAPIDAEVARWRADQLPRIHRVLDSSAGGTAATANAPGSLAVEFAIDHHRLQGAEDAARSRDASSLGWYRSHDAASFGNLRLPEPWQGHILPHIDPASLENSPIADAPYYLLGQESRPAESELQHLALAALSAAAREGFGPLIDQHAAIICLLRERVIGQTMASWSITRLPGTVYTDHAGDPYILGRDLVHEAAHNWLNSALTLRRISLDDQTWFYSPWKELKRPAFGYLHACWAFPLTMIYASEVLRHLDGPVADFLATYLDKQTALLAHTDTDHERAVAMVSDASLQNVLRTVYVKARAL
;
A
#
# COMPACT_ATOMS: atom_id res chain seq x y z
N MET A 1 9.86 -18.20 -6.04
CA MET A 1 10.12 -17.28 -4.91
C MET A 1 10.81 -15.99 -5.33
N THR A 2 12.13 -16.10 -5.44
CA THR A 2 13.16 -15.07 -5.67
C THR A 2 12.94 -14.17 -6.90
N GLU A 3 12.07 -14.57 -7.81
CA GLU A 3 11.83 -13.88 -9.08
C GLU A 3 11.05 -12.56 -8.95
N LEU A 4 10.06 -12.47 -8.06
CA LEU A 4 9.23 -11.26 -7.96
C LEU A 4 10.04 -10.07 -7.42
N SER A 5 10.77 -10.29 -6.33
CA SER A 5 11.68 -9.28 -5.78
C SER A 5 12.76 -8.89 -6.79
N THR A 6 13.29 -9.84 -7.56
CA THR A 6 14.27 -9.54 -8.62
C THR A 6 13.65 -8.68 -9.73
N LEU A 7 12.39 -8.92 -10.08
CA LEU A 7 11.67 -8.22 -11.13
C LEU A 7 11.38 -6.76 -10.77
N THR A 8 10.98 -6.48 -9.51
CA THR A 8 10.64 -5.11 -9.07
C THR A 8 11.85 -4.32 -8.55
N ALA A 9 12.92 -5.00 -8.11
CA ALA A 9 14.08 -4.39 -7.46
C ALA A 9 14.68 -3.17 -8.19
N PRO A 10 14.82 -3.13 -9.54
CA PRO A 10 15.35 -1.96 -10.22
C PRO A 10 14.46 -0.71 -10.01
N ILE A 11 13.14 -0.87 -10.15
CA ILE A 11 12.16 0.20 -9.96
C ILE A 11 12.10 0.59 -8.49
N ASP A 12 12.11 -0.38 -7.57
CA ASP A 12 12.12 -0.13 -6.12
C ASP A 12 13.34 0.70 -5.69
N ALA A 13 14.53 0.40 -6.22
CA ALA A 13 15.73 1.17 -5.93
C ALA A 13 15.63 2.62 -6.45
N GLU A 14 14.95 2.84 -7.57
CA GLU A 14 14.68 4.19 -8.09
C GLU A 14 13.61 4.92 -7.29
N VAL A 15 12.56 4.22 -6.85
CA VAL A 15 11.54 4.76 -5.94
C VAL A 15 12.19 5.22 -4.64
N ALA A 16 13.08 4.42 -4.06
CA ALA A 16 13.82 4.79 -2.85
C ALA A 16 14.64 6.08 -3.07
N ARG A 17 15.39 6.18 -4.17
CA ARG A 17 16.13 7.42 -4.49
C ARG A 17 15.19 8.62 -4.66
N TRP A 18 14.08 8.44 -5.38
CA TRP A 18 13.10 9.50 -5.58
C TRP A 18 12.48 9.98 -4.26
N ARG A 19 12.15 9.06 -3.34
CA ARG A 19 11.66 9.40 -1.99
C ARG A 19 12.70 10.23 -1.23
N ALA A 20 13.96 9.81 -1.25
CA ALA A 20 15.05 10.57 -0.64
C ALA A 20 15.18 11.99 -1.22
N ASP A 21 14.96 12.17 -2.52
CA ASP A 21 14.96 13.48 -3.17
C ASP A 21 13.70 14.33 -2.84
N GLN A 22 12.56 13.68 -2.56
CA GLN A 22 11.31 14.37 -2.23
C GLN A 22 11.24 14.82 -0.78
N LEU A 23 11.78 14.05 0.18
CA LEU A 23 11.71 14.36 1.60
C LEU A 23 12.16 15.79 1.94
N PRO A 24 13.33 16.29 1.47
CA PRO A 24 13.74 17.68 1.70
C PRO A 24 12.76 18.73 1.14
N ARG A 25 11.94 18.38 0.14
CA ARG A 25 10.90 19.28 -0.39
C ARG A 25 9.71 19.32 0.55
N ILE A 26 9.28 18.18 1.09
CA ILE A 26 8.20 18.10 2.07
C ILE A 26 8.60 18.87 3.34
N HIS A 27 9.81 18.63 3.85
CA HIS A 27 10.34 19.35 5.00
C HIS A 27 10.34 20.87 4.80
N ARG A 28 10.78 21.37 3.64
CA ARG A 28 10.73 22.82 3.34
C ARG A 28 9.33 23.42 3.33
N VAL A 29 8.30 22.66 2.96
CA VAL A 29 6.91 23.12 3.00
C VAL A 29 6.40 23.19 4.44
N LEU A 30 6.79 22.21 5.28
CA LEU A 30 6.44 22.16 6.70
C LEU A 30 7.21 23.22 7.52
N ASP A 31 8.52 23.34 7.30
CA ASP A 31 9.47 24.17 8.06
C ASP A 31 9.52 25.61 7.54
N SER A 32 8.40 26.35 7.60
CA SER A 32 8.39 27.78 7.25
C SER A 32 9.14 28.68 8.26
N SER A 33 9.76 28.09 9.29
CA SER A 33 10.57 28.79 10.28
C SER A 33 11.72 27.92 10.81
N ALA A 34 12.94 28.30 10.43
CA ALA A 34 14.26 27.86 10.92
C ALA A 34 14.81 26.52 10.42
N GLY A 35 16.08 26.55 10.04
CA GLY A 35 16.78 25.45 9.38
C GLY A 35 16.97 24.23 10.27
N GLY A 36 16.64 23.07 9.71
CA GLY A 36 16.87 21.75 10.28
C GLY A 36 17.81 20.93 9.40
N THR A 37 18.75 20.26 10.05
CA THR A 37 19.88 19.48 9.54
C THR A 37 19.48 18.31 8.64
N ALA A 38 20.34 18.02 7.66
CA ALA A 38 20.21 16.92 6.72
C ALA A 38 20.09 15.55 7.42
N ALA A 39 19.08 14.78 7.02
CA ALA A 39 18.85 13.41 7.50
C ALA A 39 20.02 12.49 7.13
N THR A 40 20.52 11.74 8.11
CA THR A 40 21.52 10.68 7.93
C THR A 40 20.90 9.46 7.25
N ALA A 41 21.71 8.76 6.45
CA ALA A 41 21.29 7.60 5.66
C ALA A 41 20.73 6.47 6.54
N ASN A 42 19.41 6.31 6.52
CA ASN A 42 18.72 5.22 7.22
C ASN A 42 18.46 4.03 6.28
N ALA A 43 18.25 2.84 6.86
CA ALA A 43 17.95 1.61 6.14
C ALA A 43 16.72 1.75 5.20
N PRO A 44 16.57 0.95 4.12
CA PRO A 44 15.49 1.11 3.14
C PRO A 44 14.07 1.14 3.71
N GLY A 45 13.77 0.30 4.72
CA GLY A 45 12.48 0.30 5.43
C GLY A 45 12.25 1.55 6.28
N SER A 46 13.33 2.21 6.74
CA SER A 46 13.24 3.50 7.43
C SER A 46 12.85 4.63 6.49
N LEU A 47 13.30 4.59 5.24
CA LEU A 47 12.98 5.63 4.27
C LEU A 47 11.51 5.57 3.82
N ALA A 48 10.97 4.36 3.61
CA ALA A 48 9.56 4.19 3.23
C ALA A 48 8.61 4.73 4.31
N VAL A 49 8.90 4.43 5.58
CA VAL A 49 8.08 4.89 6.71
C VAL A 49 8.25 6.38 7.00
N GLU A 50 9.47 6.93 6.92
CA GLU A 50 9.68 8.38 7.01
C GLU A 50 8.88 9.11 5.92
N PHE A 51 8.98 8.65 4.67
CA PHE A 51 8.24 9.23 3.56
C PHE A 51 6.72 9.16 3.75
N ALA A 52 6.19 8.03 4.21
CA ALA A 52 4.76 7.89 4.49
C ALA A 52 4.32 8.85 5.62
N ILE A 53 5.07 8.89 6.73
CA ILE A 53 4.77 9.77 7.87
C ILE A 53 4.78 11.25 7.44
N ASP A 54 5.77 11.68 6.66
CA ASP A 54 5.84 13.08 6.23
C ASP A 54 4.72 13.47 5.26
N HIS A 55 4.19 12.52 4.50
CA HIS A 55 2.95 12.72 3.74
C HIS A 55 1.73 12.88 4.64
N HIS A 56 1.61 12.10 5.72
CA HIS A 56 0.56 12.32 6.73
C HIS A 56 0.71 13.70 7.40
N ARG A 57 1.93 14.09 7.76
CA ARG A 57 2.21 15.41 8.35
C ARG A 57 1.87 16.54 7.40
N LEU A 58 2.28 16.44 6.13
CA LEU A 58 1.96 17.41 5.10
C LEU A 58 0.46 17.55 4.92
N GLN A 59 -0.26 16.43 4.88
CA GLN A 59 -1.71 16.43 4.76
C GLN A 59 -2.39 17.10 5.96
N GLY A 60 -2.01 16.70 7.18
CA GLY A 60 -2.56 17.27 8.40
C GLY A 60 -2.25 18.76 8.55
N ALA A 61 -1.05 19.20 8.16
CA ALA A 61 -0.71 20.62 8.12
C ALA A 61 -1.56 21.39 7.10
N GLU A 62 -1.82 20.82 5.92
CA GLU A 62 -2.68 21.45 4.91
C GLU A 62 -4.13 21.58 5.41
N ASP A 63 -4.68 20.54 6.03
CA ASP A 63 -6.04 20.54 6.55
C ASP A 63 -6.19 21.49 7.76
N ALA A 64 -5.21 21.53 8.65
CA ALA A 64 -5.14 22.50 9.75
C ALA A 64 -5.05 23.95 9.23
N ALA A 65 -4.23 24.21 8.20
CA ALA A 65 -4.15 25.52 7.58
C ALA A 65 -5.47 25.94 6.92
N ARG A 66 -6.13 25.02 6.20
CA ARG A 66 -7.42 25.27 5.53
C ARG A 66 -8.54 25.57 6.54
N SER A 67 -8.56 24.87 7.67
CA SER A 67 -9.52 25.07 8.75
C SER A 67 -9.17 26.22 9.70
N ARG A 68 -7.99 26.85 9.52
CA ARG A 68 -7.44 27.89 10.41
C ARG A 68 -7.19 27.40 11.85
N ASP A 69 -6.91 26.12 12.02
CA ASP A 69 -6.47 25.55 13.29
C ASP A 69 -4.96 25.78 13.48
N ALA A 70 -4.62 26.89 14.12
CA ALA A 70 -3.24 27.27 14.40
C ALA A 70 -2.53 26.29 15.35
N SER A 71 -3.28 25.60 16.23
CA SER A 71 -2.71 24.65 17.19
C SER A 71 -2.23 23.41 16.46
N SER A 72 -3.10 22.77 15.68
CA SER A 72 -2.75 21.58 14.89
C SER A 72 -1.69 21.89 13.84
N LEU A 73 -1.77 23.05 13.18
CA LEU A 73 -0.74 23.48 12.24
C LEU A 73 0.63 23.63 12.93
N GLY A 74 0.66 24.25 14.10
CA GLY A 74 1.88 24.37 14.91
C GLY A 74 2.44 23.00 15.33
N TRP A 75 1.56 22.07 15.68
CA TRP A 75 1.95 20.70 16.04
C TRP A 75 2.63 19.97 14.87
N TYR A 76 2.00 19.90 13.70
CA TYR A 76 2.56 19.22 12.52
C TYR A 76 3.91 19.80 12.06
N ARG A 77 4.10 21.11 12.24
CA ARG A 77 5.37 21.81 11.91
C ARG A 77 6.48 21.58 12.92
N SER A 78 6.15 21.26 14.18
CA SER A 78 7.13 21.11 15.26
C SER A 78 7.51 19.66 15.58
N HIS A 79 6.77 18.69 15.06
CA HIS A 79 6.99 17.26 15.25
C HIS A 79 7.42 16.61 13.96
N ASP A 80 8.40 15.71 14.00
CA ASP A 80 8.96 14.99 12.85
C ASP A 80 8.58 13.49 12.85
N ALA A 81 9.16 12.71 11.94
CA ALA A 81 8.90 11.28 11.86
C ALA A 81 9.29 10.50 13.13
N ALA A 82 10.27 10.99 13.91
CA ALA A 82 10.66 10.37 15.17
C ALA A 82 9.57 10.48 16.24
N SER A 83 8.69 11.48 16.13
CA SER A 83 7.57 11.70 17.05
C SER A 83 6.53 10.56 17.03
N PHE A 84 6.53 9.72 16.01
CA PHE A 84 5.65 8.56 15.87
C PHE A 84 6.33 7.22 16.22
N GLY A 85 7.51 7.25 16.85
CA GLY A 85 8.28 6.06 17.16
C GLY A 85 7.54 5.05 18.05
N ASN A 86 6.64 5.51 18.92
CA ASN A 86 5.81 4.66 19.77
C ASN A 86 4.73 3.86 19.02
N LEU A 87 4.47 4.19 17.75
CA LEU A 87 3.51 3.48 16.89
C LEU A 87 4.19 2.39 16.06
N ARG A 88 5.53 2.30 16.10
CA ARG A 88 6.29 1.32 15.33
C ARG A 88 6.06 -0.08 15.88
N LEU A 89 5.96 -1.04 14.98
CA LEU A 89 5.98 -2.46 15.34
C LEU A 89 7.36 -2.85 15.90
N PRO A 90 7.43 -3.91 16.74
CA PRO A 90 8.71 -4.42 17.24
C PRO A 90 9.55 -5.07 16.12
N GLU A 91 10.83 -5.30 16.40
CA GLU A 91 11.75 -6.05 15.53
C GLU A 91 11.19 -7.44 15.15
N PRO A 92 11.41 -7.92 13.91
CA PRO A 92 12.18 -7.30 12.83
C PRO A 92 11.39 -6.26 12.01
N TRP A 93 10.15 -5.93 12.41
CA TRP A 93 9.19 -5.17 11.60
C TRP A 93 9.10 -3.68 11.97
N GLN A 94 10.15 -3.12 12.55
CA GLN A 94 10.19 -1.71 12.97
C GLN A 94 10.10 -0.68 11.83
N GLY A 95 10.16 -1.14 10.58
CA GLY A 95 9.85 -0.36 9.38
C GLY A 95 8.35 -0.09 9.18
N HIS A 96 7.47 -0.60 10.04
CA HIS A 96 6.02 -0.42 9.94
C HIS A 96 5.44 0.33 11.14
N ILE A 97 4.41 1.13 10.88
CA ILE A 97 3.60 1.85 11.86
C ILE A 97 2.21 1.21 11.89
N LEU A 98 1.71 0.92 13.09
CA LEU A 98 0.38 0.35 13.32
C LEU A 98 -0.37 1.21 14.36
N PRO A 99 -1.06 2.28 13.92
CA PRO A 99 -1.87 3.09 14.80
C PRO A 99 -3.17 2.37 15.17
N HIS A 100 -3.72 2.69 16.33
CA HIS A 100 -5.11 2.37 16.64
C HIS A 100 -6.02 3.23 15.77
N ILE A 101 -6.99 2.58 15.12
CA ILE A 101 -7.97 3.27 14.27
C ILE A 101 -9.35 3.15 14.91
N ASP A 102 -9.98 4.29 15.15
CA ASP A 102 -11.42 4.36 15.32
C ASP A 102 -12.04 4.61 13.94
N PRO A 103 -12.91 3.73 13.40
CA PRO A 103 -13.58 3.98 12.13
C PRO A 103 -14.36 5.30 12.07
N ALA A 104 -14.77 5.85 13.22
CA ALA A 104 -15.43 7.16 13.29
C ALA A 104 -14.44 8.34 13.13
N SER A 105 -13.14 8.11 13.31
CA SER A 105 -12.10 9.13 13.11
C SER A 105 -11.56 9.16 11.68
N LEU A 106 -12.15 8.39 10.75
CA LEU A 106 -11.79 8.47 9.33
C LEU A 106 -12.33 9.76 8.71
N GLU A 107 -11.43 10.53 8.12
CA GLU A 107 -11.73 11.78 7.44
C GLU A 107 -12.25 11.51 6.02
N ASN A 108 -13.23 12.30 5.60
CA ASN A 108 -13.69 12.34 4.22
C ASN A 108 -13.25 13.67 3.61
N SER A 109 -12.62 13.63 2.44
CA SER A 109 -12.15 14.82 1.75
C SER A 109 -12.64 14.82 0.30
N PRO A 110 -13.06 15.97 -0.26
CA PRO A 110 -13.47 16.08 -1.65
C PRO A 110 -12.38 15.68 -2.67
N ILE A 111 -11.13 15.61 -2.22
CA ILE A 111 -9.95 15.30 -3.04
C ILE A 111 -9.40 13.89 -2.80
N ALA A 112 -10.10 13.06 -2.00
CA ALA A 112 -9.77 11.67 -1.77
C ALA A 112 -10.96 10.78 -2.12
N ASP A 113 -10.72 9.74 -2.91
CA ASP A 113 -11.77 8.83 -3.38
C ASP A 113 -12.28 7.87 -2.29
N ALA A 114 -11.62 7.84 -1.13
CA ALA A 114 -11.97 7.01 0.02
C ALA A 114 -11.63 7.73 1.34
N PRO A 115 -12.31 7.38 2.45
CA PRO A 115 -11.97 7.91 3.77
C PRO A 115 -10.52 7.56 4.16
N TYR A 116 -9.87 8.40 4.96
CA TYR A 116 -8.49 8.16 5.40
C TYR A 116 -8.27 8.56 6.85
N TYR A 117 -7.18 8.07 7.43
CA TYR A 117 -6.74 8.45 8.77
C TYR A 117 -5.49 9.32 8.66
N LEU A 118 -5.36 10.32 9.54
CA LEU A 118 -4.12 11.09 9.67
C LEU A 118 -3.41 10.75 10.97
N LEU A 119 -2.13 10.42 10.85
CA LEU A 119 -1.24 10.38 12.01
C LEU A 119 -1.17 11.79 12.61
N GLY A 120 -1.44 11.93 13.90
CA GLY A 120 -1.52 13.21 14.59
C GLY A 120 -1.20 13.09 16.08
N GLN A 121 -1.44 14.17 16.83
CA GLN A 121 -1.15 14.25 18.26
C GLN A 121 -1.83 13.15 19.08
N GLU A 122 -3.03 12.75 18.68
CA GLU A 122 -3.84 11.75 19.37
C GLU A 122 -3.61 10.32 18.83
N SER A 123 -2.65 10.13 17.91
CA SER A 123 -2.31 8.80 17.44
C SER A 123 -1.69 7.97 18.55
N ARG A 124 -2.26 6.79 18.77
CA ARG A 124 -1.83 5.82 19.78
C ARG A 124 -1.57 4.46 19.13
N PRO A 125 -0.71 3.61 19.70
CA PRO A 125 -0.45 2.30 19.13
C PRO A 125 -1.72 1.45 19.12
N ALA A 126 -1.82 0.56 18.12
CA ALA A 126 -2.89 -0.43 18.07
C ALA A 126 -2.85 -1.36 19.30
N GLU A 127 -3.96 -2.03 19.55
CA GLU A 127 -4.07 -3.00 20.65
C GLU A 127 -3.14 -4.20 20.43
N SER A 128 -2.68 -4.84 21.51
CA SER A 128 -1.68 -5.91 21.43
C SER A 128 -2.10 -7.08 20.54
N GLU A 129 -3.39 -7.41 20.50
CA GLU A 129 -3.93 -8.46 19.63
C GLU A 129 -3.78 -8.10 18.15
N LEU A 130 -4.06 -6.85 17.78
CA LEU A 130 -3.87 -6.35 16.42
C LEU A 130 -2.40 -6.25 16.04
N GLN A 131 -1.53 -5.89 16.99
CA GLN A 131 -0.08 -5.93 16.78
C GLN A 131 0.40 -7.37 16.49
N HIS A 132 -0.04 -8.36 17.28
CA HIS A 132 0.30 -9.76 17.03
C HIS A 132 -0.21 -10.26 15.68
N LEU A 133 -1.44 -9.89 15.30
CA LEU A 133 -2.01 -10.23 14.00
C LEU A 133 -1.17 -9.63 12.85
N ALA A 134 -0.84 -8.34 12.92
CA ALA A 134 -0.02 -7.66 11.92
C ALA A 134 1.37 -8.30 11.80
N LEU A 135 2.05 -8.54 12.91
CA LEU A 135 3.37 -9.19 12.94
C LEU A 135 3.32 -10.58 12.28
N ALA A 136 2.30 -11.38 12.62
CA ALA A 136 2.11 -12.71 12.03
C ALA A 136 1.82 -12.64 10.52
N ALA A 137 1.03 -11.65 10.07
CA ALA A 137 0.72 -11.44 8.66
C ALA A 137 1.95 -10.99 7.85
N LEU A 138 2.74 -10.06 8.39
CA LEU A 138 4.01 -9.61 7.81
C LEU A 138 4.98 -10.79 7.66
N SER A 139 5.14 -11.58 8.72
CA SER A 139 5.97 -12.80 8.68
C SER A 139 5.45 -13.84 7.69
N ALA A 140 4.13 -14.04 7.59
CA ALA A 140 3.55 -14.96 6.62
C ALA A 140 3.85 -14.50 5.18
N ALA A 141 3.58 -13.24 4.86
CA ALA A 141 3.85 -12.67 3.53
C ALA A 141 5.34 -12.67 3.18
N ALA A 142 6.22 -12.39 4.14
CA ALA A 142 7.66 -12.43 3.93
C ALA A 142 8.20 -13.84 3.65
N ARG A 143 7.67 -14.88 4.32
CA ARG A 143 8.01 -16.28 4.01
C ARG A 143 7.65 -16.64 2.58
N GLU A 144 6.50 -16.15 2.12
CA GLU A 144 6.09 -16.27 0.73
C GLU A 144 6.76 -15.23 -0.17
N GLY A 145 7.89 -14.61 0.20
CA GLY A 145 8.66 -13.74 -0.69
C GLY A 145 8.05 -12.37 -1.04
N PHE A 146 6.99 -11.94 -0.34
CA PHE A 146 6.38 -10.60 -0.50
C PHE A 146 6.92 -9.55 0.48
N GLY A 147 7.88 -9.92 1.34
CA GLY A 147 8.50 -9.01 2.32
C GLY A 147 8.97 -7.69 1.69
N PRO A 148 9.82 -7.71 0.65
CA PRO A 148 10.31 -6.47 0.03
C PRO A 148 9.21 -5.56 -0.54
N LEU A 149 8.10 -6.13 -1.03
CA LEU A 149 6.95 -5.35 -1.51
C LEU A 149 6.27 -4.64 -0.35
N ILE A 150 5.99 -5.37 0.73
CA ILE A 150 5.29 -4.85 1.90
C ILE A 150 6.15 -3.83 2.66
N ASP A 151 7.43 -4.13 2.90
CA ASP A 151 8.39 -3.26 3.60
C ASP A 151 8.48 -1.87 2.95
N GLN A 152 8.36 -1.81 1.62
CA GLN A 152 8.53 -0.58 0.87
C GLN A 152 7.22 0.15 0.57
N HIS A 153 6.08 -0.54 0.61
CA HIS A 153 4.81 0.00 0.07
C HIS A 153 3.60 -0.19 1.01
N ALA A 154 3.80 -0.72 2.21
CA ALA A 154 2.80 -0.75 3.30
C ALA A 154 3.44 -0.30 4.64
N ALA A 155 4.08 0.87 4.61
CA ALA A 155 4.78 1.42 5.77
C ALA A 155 3.85 1.80 6.92
N ILE A 156 2.61 2.22 6.63
CA ILE A 156 1.57 2.50 7.63
C ILE A 156 0.40 1.56 7.38
N ILE A 157 0.04 0.77 8.38
CA ILE A 157 -1.04 -0.22 8.28
C ILE A 157 -2.18 0.24 9.19
N CYS A 158 -3.34 0.53 8.61
CA CYS A 158 -4.54 0.94 9.31
C CYS A 158 -5.53 -0.24 9.31
N LEU A 159 -5.52 -1.02 10.39
CA LEU A 159 -6.51 -2.08 10.60
C LEU A 159 -7.82 -1.47 11.05
N LEU A 160 -8.89 -1.74 10.30
CA LEU A 160 -10.19 -1.09 10.47
C LEU A 160 -11.13 -1.93 11.33
N ARG A 161 -12.05 -2.67 10.72
CA ARG A 161 -13.04 -3.48 11.41
C ARG A 161 -12.68 -4.95 11.31
N GLU A 162 -12.94 -5.67 12.38
CA GLU A 162 -12.97 -7.13 12.33
C GLU A 162 -14.19 -7.60 11.52
N ARG A 163 -13.97 -8.61 10.68
CA ARG A 163 -14.96 -9.26 9.83
C ARG A 163 -14.90 -10.76 10.02
N VAL A 164 -16.02 -11.42 9.76
CA VAL A 164 -16.02 -12.89 9.68
C VAL A 164 -15.49 -13.30 8.32
N ILE A 165 -14.72 -14.38 8.26
CA ILE A 165 -14.24 -14.98 7.01
C ILE A 165 -15.42 -15.21 6.05
N GLY A 166 -15.24 -14.79 4.79
CA GLY A 166 -16.28 -14.87 3.76
C GLY A 166 -17.19 -13.64 3.66
N GLN A 167 -17.17 -12.74 4.65
CA GLN A 167 -17.81 -11.43 4.49
C GLN A 167 -17.00 -10.54 3.54
N THR A 168 -17.68 -9.57 2.92
CA THR A 168 -17.00 -8.54 2.13
C THR A 168 -16.07 -7.73 3.03
N MET A 169 -14.78 -7.74 2.69
CA MET A 169 -13.76 -6.92 3.33
C MET A 169 -13.56 -5.64 2.52
N ALA A 170 -13.40 -4.53 3.21
CA ALA A 170 -12.98 -3.28 2.59
C ALA A 170 -11.46 -3.14 2.73
N SER A 171 -10.78 -2.86 1.63
CA SER A 171 -9.39 -2.45 1.63
C SER A 171 -9.18 -1.36 0.60
N TRP A 172 -8.28 -0.42 0.89
CA TRP A 172 -7.87 0.60 -0.06
C TRP A 172 -6.53 1.23 0.31
N SER A 173 -5.98 1.93 -0.67
CA SER A 173 -4.80 2.79 -0.59
C SER A 173 -5.09 4.04 -1.41
N ILE A 174 -4.55 5.18 -1.01
CA ILE A 174 -4.77 6.46 -1.69
C ILE A 174 -3.44 7.09 -2.09
N THR A 175 -3.42 7.72 -3.27
CA THR A 175 -2.21 8.37 -3.81
C THR A 175 -1.69 9.51 -2.92
N ARG A 176 -2.58 10.13 -2.15
CA ARG A 176 -2.27 11.27 -1.27
C ARG A 176 -1.49 10.87 -0.01
N LEU A 177 -1.65 9.63 0.46
CA LEU A 177 -0.97 9.05 1.62
C LEU A 177 -0.18 7.81 1.17
N PRO A 178 0.89 8.00 0.37
CA PRO A 178 1.65 6.90 -0.20
C PRO A 178 2.23 5.98 0.89
N GLY A 179 2.17 4.68 0.65
CA GLY A 179 2.67 3.67 1.60
C GLY A 179 1.70 3.38 2.76
N THR A 180 0.50 3.96 2.75
CA THR A 180 -0.54 3.69 3.74
C THR A 180 -1.54 2.68 3.20
N VAL A 181 -1.87 1.69 4.02
CA VAL A 181 -2.82 0.62 3.72
C VAL A 181 -3.97 0.69 4.69
N TYR A 182 -5.20 0.71 4.19
CA TYR A 182 -6.41 0.60 4.98
C TYR A 182 -7.06 -0.74 4.70
N THR A 183 -7.34 -1.53 5.73
CA THR A 183 -8.00 -2.82 5.53
C THR A 183 -8.82 -3.25 6.73
N ASP A 184 -10.01 -3.78 6.47
CA ASP A 184 -10.69 -4.68 7.40
C ASP A 184 -9.82 -5.94 7.62
N HIS A 185 -10.06 -6.68 8.70
CA HIS A 185 -9.31 -7.91 9.00
C HIS A 185 -10.23 -9.04 9.45
N ALA A 186 -9.82 -10.28 9.24
CA ALA A 186 -10.60 -11.47 9.62
C ALA A 186 -9.98 -12.27 10.80
N GLY A 187 -9.05 -11.65 11.54
CA GLY A 187 -8.35 -12.28 12.66
C GLY A 187 -7.32 -13.35 12.25
N ASP A 188 -7.18 -13.64 10.95
CA ASP A 188 -6.24 -14.62 10.42
C ASP A 188 -5.05 -13.94 9.69
N PRO A 189 -3.79 -14.31 10.00
CA PRO A 189 -2.61 -13.67 9.43
C PRO A 189 -2.41 -13.95 7.93
N TYR A 190 -2.89 -15.07 7.39
CA TYR A 190 -2.74 -15.37 5.97
C TYR A 190 -3.76 -14.58 5.14
N ILE A 191 -4.97 -14.39 5.66
CA ILE A 191 -5.96 -13.51 5.03
C ILE A 191 -5.47 -12.06 5.07
N LEU A 192 -4.98 -11.58 6.22
CA LEU A 192 -4.42 -10.23 6.30
C LEU A 192 -3.19 -10.08 5.40
N GLY A 193 -2.31 -11.08 5.33
CA GLY A 193 -1.15 -11.08 4.44
C GLY A 193 -1.52 -10.86 2.97
N ARG A 194 -2.59 -11.53 2.49
CA ARG A 194 -3.15 -11.30 1.15
C ARG A 194 -3.57 -9.85 0.95
N ASP A 195 -4.27 -9.27 1.92
CA ASP A 195 -4.81 -7.91 1.82
C ASP A 195 -3.70 -6.86 1.90
N LEU A 196 -2.67 -7.09 2.71
CA LEU A 196 -1.46 -6.27 2.72
C LEU A 196 -0.73 -6.33 1.37
N VAL A 197 -0.58 -7.52 0.77
CA VAL A 197 0.00 -7.65 -0.59
C VAL A 197 -0.82 -6.86 -1.61
N HIS A 198 -2.15 -6.92 -1.53
CA HIS A 198 -3.04 -6.20 -2.44
C HIS A 198 -2.81 -4.68 -2.40
N GLU A 199 -2.86 -4.10 -1.22
CA GLU A 199 -2.75 -2.65 -1.08
C GLU A 199 -1.30 -2.16 -1.23
N ALA A 200 -0.31 -2.95 -0.82
CA ALA A 200 1.09 -2.68 -1.12
C ALA A 200 1.34 -2.67 -2.64
N ALA A 201 0.69 -3.56 -3.40
CA ALA A 201 0.78 -3.57 -4.86
C ALA A 201 0.20 -2.29 -5.48
N HIS A 202 -0.92 -1.78 -4.97
CA HIS A 202 -1.46 -0.50 -5.41
C HIS A 202 -0.51 0.67 -5.09
N ASN A 203 0.05 0.73 -3.88
CA ASN A 203 1.06 1.72 -3.51
C ASN A 203 2.34 1.63 -4.36
N TRP A 204 2.77 0.41 -4.70
CA TRP A 204 3.90 0.17 -5.60
C TRP A 204 3.64 0.77 -6.99
N LEU A 205 2.48 0.46 -7.60
CA LEU A 205 2.17 0.94 -8.94
C LEU A 205 1.98 2.46 -8.97
N ASN A 206 1.35 3.04 -7.95
CA ASN A 206 1.28 4.50 -7.79
C ASN A 206 2.66 5.14 -7.73
N SER A 207 3.59 4.55 -6.96
CA SER A 207 4.98 5.02 -6.84
C SER A 207 5.71 4.93 -8.19
N ALA A 208 5.57 3.80 -8.90
CA ALA A 208 6.19 3.59 -10.20
C ALA A 208 5.69 4.57 -11.27
N LEU A 209 4.36 4.76 -11.37
CA LEU A 209 3.76 5.71 -12.31
C LEU A 209 4.19 7.16 -12.00
N THR A 210 4.21 7.53 -10.72
CA THR A 210 4.62 8.87 -10.27
C THR A 210 6.09 9.13 -10.59
N LEU A 211 6.97 8.20 -10.24
CA LEU A 211 8.41 8.25 -10.53
C LEU A 211 8.68 8.45 -12.02
N ARG A 212 7.93 7.73 -12.87
CA ARG A 212 8.05 7.79 -14.34
C ARG A 212 7.27 8.94 -14.98
N ARG A 213 6.51 9.72 -14.19
CA ARG A 213 5.62 10.79 -14.65
C ARG A 213 4.64 10.32 -15.72
N ILE A 214 4.14 9.10 -15.55
CA ILE A 214 3.18 8.50 -16.48
C ILE A 214 1.78 8.94 -16.07
N SER A 215 1.14 9.69 -16.97
CA SER A 215 -0.30 9.95 -16.89
C SER A 215 -1.00 8.98 -17.83
N LEU A 216 -1.86 8.15 -17.27
CA LEU A 216 -2.72 7.28 -18.06
C LEU A 216 -3.92 8.08 -18.56
N ASP A 217 -4.30 7.83 -19.80
CA ASP A 217 -5.49 8.45 -20.40
C ASP A 217 -6.76 8.03 -19.63
N ASP A 218 -7.61 9.01 -19.32
CA ASP A 218 -8.89 8.84 -18.63
C ASP A 218 -10.06 8.66 -19.63
N GLN A 219 -9.80 8.83 -20.94
CA GLN A 219 -10.78 8.63 -22.00
C GLN A 219 -10.83 7.20 -22.53
N THR A 220 -9.81 6.38 -22.26
CA THR A 220 -9.79 4.96 -22.64
C THR A 220 -10.31 4.09 -21.49
N TRP A 221 -11.38 3.34 -21.77
CA TRP A 221 -12.09 2.54 -20.79
C TRP A 221 -11.99 1.04 -21.11
N PHE A 222 -11.71 0.25 -20.08
CA PHE A 222 -11.63 -1.21 -20.12
C PHE A 222 -12.67 -1.82 -19.19
N TYR A 223 -13.20 -2.99 -19.52
CA TYR A 223 -14.10 -3.69 -18.63
C TYR A 223 -13.31 -4.30 -17.45
N SER A 224 -13.70 -3.99 -16.21
CA SER A 224 -13.09 -4.55 -15.01
C SER A 224 -14.00 -5.65 -14.44
N PRO A 225 -13.62 -6.93 -14.53
CA PRO A 225 -14.46 -8.03 -14.06
C PRO A 225 -14.66 -8.02 -12.53
N TRP A 226 -13.72 -7.44 -11.77
CA TRP A 226 -13.83 -7.30 -10.31
C TRP A 226 -14.88 -6.30 -9.83
N LYS A 227 -15.20 -5.30 -10.67
CA LYS A 227 -16.23 -4.28 -10.36
C LYS A 227 -17.46 -4.42 -11.26
N GLU A 228 -17.43 -5.34 -12.21
CA GLU A 228 -18.46 -5.57 -13.22
C GLU A 228 -18.85 -4.31 -14.00
N LEU A 229 -17.90 -3.40 -14.21
CA LEU A 229 -18.11 -2.11 -14.88
C LEU A 229 -16.89 -1.68 -15.68
N LYS A 230 -17.08 -0.74 -16.60
CA LYS A 230 -15.96 -0.12 -17.32
C LYS A 230 -15.20 0.83 -16.39
N ARG A 231 -13.87 0.77 -16.41
CA ARG A 231 -12.96 1.65 -15.67
C ARG A 231 -11.95 2.30 -16.61
N PRO A 232 -11.45 3.50 -16.29
CA PRO A 232 -10.32 4.06 -17.01
C PRO A 232 -9.08 3.17 -16.87
N ALA A 233 -8.11 3.35 -17.77
CA ALA A 233 -6.86 2.59 -17.82
C ALA A 233 -6.16 2.46 -16.46
N PHE A 234 -6.14 3.55 -15.67
CA PHE A 234 -5.58 3.55 -14.31
C PHE A 234 -6.21 2.49 -13.41
N GLY A 235 -7.54 2.50 -13.26
CA GLY A 235 -8.24 1.56 -12.40
C GLY A 235 -8.17 0.11 -12.91
N TYR A 236 -8.12 -0.08 -14.23
CA TYR A 236 -7.97 -1.40 -14.83
C TYR A 236 -6.57 -1.99 -14.60
N LEU A 237 -5.51 -1.23 -14.89
CA LEU A 237 -4.13 -1.67 -14.68
C LEU A 237 -3.82 -1.96 -13.21
N HIS A 238 -4.37 -1.15 -12.30
CA HIS A 238 -4.27 -1.42 -10.86
C HIS A 238 -4.87 -2.78 -10.48
N ALA A 239 -6.05 -3.12 -11.01
CA ALA A 239 -6.66 -4.42 -10.75
C ALA A 239 -5.84 -5.57 -11.37
N CYS A 240 -5.41 -5.42 -12.62
CA CYS A 240 -4.55 -6.38 -13.32
C CYS A 240 -3.12 -6.46 -12.77
N TRP A 241 -2.76 -5.66 -11.77
CA TRP A 241 -1.50 -5.73 -11.05
C TRP A 241 -1.67 -6.34 -9.66
N ALA A 242 -2.58 -5.78 -8.85
CA ALA A 242 -2.76 -6.19 -7.47
C ALA A 242 -3.35 -7.61 -7.35
N PHE A 243 -4.40 -7.94 -8.13
CA PHE A 243 -5.02 -9.27 -8.03
C PHE A 243 -4.07 -10.40 -8.42
N PRO A 244 -3.31 -10.33 -9.54
CA PRO A 244 -2.26 -11.31 -9.84
C PRO A 244 -1.27 -11.57 -8.70
N LEU A 245 -0.83 -10.52 -7.99
CA LEU A 245 0.06 -10.69 -6.85
C LEU A 245 -0.60 -11.43 -5.68
N THR A 246 -1.87 -11.12 -5.39
CA THR A 246 -2.63 -11.87 -4.38
C THR A 246 -2.89 -13.33 -4.78
N MET A 247 -3.02 -13.62 -6.08
CA MET A 247 -3.16 -14.99 -6.59
C MET A 247 -1.88 -15.78 -6.38
N ILE A 248 -0.73 -15.19 -6.71
CA ILE A 248 0.60 -15.78 -6.48
C ILE A 248 0.81 -16.02 -4.98
N TYR A 249 0.48 -15.03 -4.14
CA TYR A 249 0.53 -15.19 -2.69
C TYR A 249 -0.35 -16.35 -2.19
N ALA A 250 -1.63 -16.37 -2.58
CA ALA A 250 -2.56 -17.41 -2.15
C ALA A 250 -2.09 -18.80 -2.59
N SER A 251 -1.63 -18.93 -3.84
CA SER A 251 -1.11 -20.19 -4.37
C SER A 251 0.09 -20.72 -3.56
N GLU A 252 1.00 -19.85 -3.16
CA GLU A 252 2.18 -20.26 -2.39
C GLU A 252 1.80 -20.61 -0.94
N VAL A 253 0.97 -19.80 -0.28
CA VAL A 253 0.42 -20.11 1.06
C VAL A 253 -0.26 -21.48 1.10
N LEU A 254 -1.07 -21.80 0.09
CA LEU A 254 -1.83 -23.05 0.00
C LEU A 254 -0.97 -24.31 -0.05
N ARG A 255 0.34 -24.21 -0.34
CA ARG A 255 1.25 -25.35 -0.38
C ARG A 255 1.51 -25.99 0.99
N HIS A 256 1.17 -25.28 2.06
CA HIS A 256 1.50 -25.64 3.43
C HIS A 256 0.43 -25.20 4.45
N LEU A 257 -0.74 -24.76 3.97
CA LEU A 257 -1.86 -24.40 4.80
C LEU A 257 -2.98 -25.42 4.63
N ASP A 258 -3.59 -25.82 5.75
CA ASP A 258 -4.74 -26.71 5.78
C ASP A 258 -5.91 -26.05 6.55
N GLY A 259 -7.10 -26.61 6.42
CA GLY A 259 -8.29 -26.21 7.18
C GLY A 259 -9.05 -25.03 6.57
N PRO A 260 -9.95 -24.38 7.36
CA PRO A 260 -10.93 -23.43 6.81
C PRO A 260 -10.32 -22.24 6.07
N VAL A 261 -9.12 -21.80 6.45
CA VAL A 261 -8.42 -20.70 5.79
C VAL A 261 -7.84 -21.15 4.45
N ALA A 262 -7.35 -22.38 4.35
CA ALA A 262 -6.94 -22.96 3.08
C ALA A 262 -8.13 -23.09 2.13
N ASP A 263 -9.28 -23.58 2.60
CA ASP A 263 -10.51 -23.68 1.79
C ASP A 263 -10.96 -22.30 1.26
N PHE A 264 -10.87 -21.27 2.12
CA PHE A 264 -11.16 -19.89 1.74
C PHE A 264 -10.19 -19.36 0.68
N LEU A 265 -8.88 -19.55 0.86
CA LEU A 265 -7.86 -19.09 -0.09
C LEU A 265 -7.90 -19.84 -1.42
N ALA A 266 -8.23 -21.14 -1.41
CA ALA A 266 -8.45 -21.93 -2.62
C ALA A 266 -9.65 -21.41 -3.41
N THR A 267 -10.78 -21.19 -2.72
CA THR A 267 -11.99 -20.59 -3.33
C THR A 267 -11.71 -19.19 -3.87
N TYR A 268 -10.93 -18.39 -3.13
CA TYR A 268 -10.48 -17.09 -3.59
C TYR A 268 -9.65 -17.19 -4.88
N LEU A 269 -8.65 -18.09 -4.91
CA LEU A 269 -7.78 -18.29 -6.06
C LEU A 269 -8.58 -18.69 -7.30
N ASP A 270 -9.47 -19.68 -7.18
CA ASP A 270 -10.34 -20.12 -8.29
C ASP A 270 -11.17 -18.96 -8.86
N LYS A 271 -11.77 -18.16 -7.97
CA LYS A 271 -12.54 -16.98 -8.36
C LYS A 271 -11.65 -15.96 -9.10
N GLN A 272 -10.47 -15.65 -8.56
CA GLN A 272 -9.58 -14.68 -9.19
C GLN A 272 -9.03 -15.15 -10.53
N THR A 273 -8.74 -16.45 -10.68
CA THR A 273 -8.34 -17.05 -11.96
C THR A 273 -9.41 -16.86 -13.03
N ALA A 274 -10.68 -17.10 -12.68
CA ALA A 274 -11.80 -16.87 -13.60
C ALA A 274 -11.94 -15.39 -13.98
N LEU A 275 -11.81 -14.46 -13.02
CA LEU A 275 -11.90 -13.03 -13.27
C LEU A 275 -10.72 -12.53 -14.13
N LEU A 276 -9.49 -12.95 -13.84
CA LEU A 276 -8.30 -12.55 -14.59
C LEU A 276 -8.35 -13.02 -16.05
N ALA A 277 -8.92 -14.21 -16.32
CA ALA A 277 -9.11 -14.69 -17.69
C ALA A 277 -9.97 -13.74 -18.56
N HIS A 278 -10.92 -13.01 -17.96
CA HIS A 278 -11.72 -12.03 -18.71
C HIS A 278 -10.92 -10.81 -19.18
N THR A 279 -9.69 -10.63 -18.68
CA THR A 279 -8.82 -9.50 -19.04
C THR A 279 -7.85 -9.82 -20.17
N ASP A 280 -7.78 -11.07 -20.65
CA ASP A 280 -6.77 -11.55 -21.60
C ASP A 280 -6.71 -10.74 -22.90
N THR A 281 -7.86 -10.30 -23.44
CA THR A 281 -7.92 -9.54 -24.70
C THR A 281 -7.51 -8.08 -24.55
N ASP A 282 -7.68 -7.51 -23.36
CA ASP A 282 -7.52 -6.07 -23.10
C ASP A 282 -6.24 -5.75 -22.34
N HIS A 283 -5.63 -6.74 -21.67
CA HIS A 283 -4.42 -6.55 -20.86
C HIS A 283 -3.28 -5.91 -21.65
N GLU A 284 -2.92 -6.46 -22.81
CA GLU A 284 -1.82 -5.90 -23.63
C GLU A 284 -2.12 -4.49 -24.14
N ARG A 285 -3.38 -4.20 -24.46
CA ARG A 285 -3.80 -2.87 -24.89
C ARG A 285 -3.65 -1.85 -23.76
N ALA A 286 -4.01 -2.23 -22.53
CA ALA A 286 -3.84 -1.38 -21.36
C ALA A 286 -2.36 -1.18 -21.01
N VAL A 287 -1.54 -2.25 -21.04
CA VAL A 287 -0.10 -2.15 -20.76
C VAL A 287 0.61 -1.27 -21.79
N ALA A 288 0.22 -1.34 -23.06
CA ALA A 288 0.77 -0.48 -24.11
C ALA A 288 0.57 1.03 -23.87
N MET A 289 -0.33 1.43 -22.97
CA MET A 289 -0.53 2.82 -22.56
C MET A 289 0.53 3.32 -21.58
N VAL A 290 1.28 2.42 -20.94
CA VAL A 290 2.40 2.76 -20.06
C VAL A 290 3.62 3.07 -20.93
N SER A 291 4.15 4.28 -20.93
CA SER A 291 5.25 4.68 -21.82
C SER A 291 6.61 4.10 -21.47
N ASP A 292 6.78 3.56 -20.25
CA ASP A 292 8.03 2.99 -19.77
C ASP A 292 8.11 1.47 -20.03
N ALA A 293 9.06 1.05 -20.88
CA ALA A 293 9.21 -0.35 -21.28
C ALA A 293 9.59 -1.28 -20.12
N SER A 294 10.33 -0.79 -19.11
CA SER A 294 10.71 -1.60 -17.95
C SER A 294 9.49 -1.93 -17.08
N LEU A 295 8.63 -0.93 -16.83
CA LEU A 295 7.38 -1.09 -16.11
C LEU A 295 6.42 -1.98 -16.89
N GLN A 296 6.29 -1.79 -18.22
CA GLN A 296 5.49 -2.71 -19.04
C GLN A 296 5.94 -4.17 -18.87
N ASN A 297 7.25 -4.43 -18.88
CA ASN A 297 7.79 -5.78 -18.72
C ASN A 297 7.42 -6.39 -17.35
N VAL A 298 7.51 -5.59 -16.28
CA VAL A 298 7.11 -6.03 -14.93
C VAL A 298 5.63 -6.40 -14.89
N LEU A 299 4.75 -5.53 -15.41
CA LEU A 299 3.30 -5.76 -15.45
C LEU A 299 2.96 -7.04 -16.24
N ARG A 300 3.54 -7.23 -17.44
CA ARG A 300 3.34 -8.43 -18.26
C ARG A 300 3.80 -9.71 -17.56
N THR A 301 5.00 -9.67 -16.96
CA THR A 301 5.59 -10.86 -16.35
C THR A 301 4.74 -11.38 -15.19
N VAL A 302 4.28 -10.47 -14.32
CA VAL A 302 3.40 -10.84 -13.21
C VAL A 302 2.04 -11.34 -13.69
N TYR A 303 1.45 -10.68 -14.69
CA TYR A 303 0.20 -11.12 -15.29
C TYR A 303 0.30 -12.54 -15.84
N VAL A 304 1.31 -12.82 -16.69
CA VAL A 304 1.54 -14.14 -17.28
C VAL A 304 1.77 -15.19 -16.20
N LYS A 305 2.54 -14.87 -15.16
CA LYS A 305 2.78 -15.79 -14.04
C LYS A 305 1.48 -16.15 -13.32
N ALA A 306 0.63 -15.18 -13.02
CA ALA A 306 -0.65 -15.44 -12.36
C ALA A 306 -1.64 -16.19 -13.26
N ARG A 307 -1.62 -15.98 -14.59
CA ARG A 307 -2.44 -16.75 -15.54
C ARG A 307 -2.01 -18.21 -15.66
N ALA A 308 -0.79 -18.55 -15.25
CA ALA A 308 -0.23 -19.90 -15.31
C ALA A 308 -0.44 -20.73 -14.02
N LEU A 309 -1.07 -20.15 -12.99
CA LEU A 309 -1.50 -20.85 -11.77
C LEU A 309 -2.75 -21.70 -12.06
#